data_AF-A0A818BUK1-F1
#
_entry.id   AF-A0A818BUK1-F1
#
_cell.length_a   1.000
_cell.length_b   1.000
_cell.length_c   1.000
_cell.angle_alpha   90.00
_cell.angle_beta   90.00
_cell.angle_gamma   90.00
#
_symmetry.space_group_name_H-M   'P 1'
#
loop_
_entity.id
_entity.type
_entity.pdbx_description
1 polymer ?
#
loop_
_entity_poly.entity_id
_entity_poly.type
_entity_poly.pdbx_seq_one_letter_code
_entity_poly.pdbx_strand_id
1 'polypeptide(L)'
;MATKLTFEPRRKLALVIGIGDYENVTKLRNPQNDAKALSSLLQRMGFNTAEQQLDKTCAQLKNILVDFEHSIESNDIVLLYFAGHGVTSEGQYYLLPKDFPGMDAVRPLETPALLKRNAINAQDILNNLGDRNPYFIIFLLDCDSQYLNANKAQSVELTAMHNVDSLIAFACASDTLVDDKSEQQNSLFMKHLLKHLATTSVDIENVLRDVTNGVMEDSNSKQIPYVCIPLKHKNIYLCEQAGVNSPANATWAQQGVTIAGGHGAGSGTNQLSWPQGLFVDDDQTVIITDFLNHRIIQWNKDDTTNGKVVAGGNGQGNRLNQLNQPTDVLIDRETGSLIICDWGNRRVVQWSRRSGTTQGKILIDDIKCWGLAMDEQRYLYVSDTGKHEVRRYQLGEKNSTLVAGGNGSGDGLNQLNRPRYLFVDRQQNVYVSDRNNQRVMKWNKGTKEGRVIAGGQGEGTALTQLYYAYGIFVDILGTLYVADSLNHRVMRWTQGDKKQGTVIVGGHGQGAGANQFNCLRGLSFDRHGNLYVVDENNHRVQRFSIK
;
A
#
# COMPACT_ATOMS: atom_id res chain seq x y z
N MET A 1 -11.58 -25.57 26.27
CA MET A 1 -12.06 -24.71 25.16
C MET A 1 -10.98 -23.67 24.91
N ALA A 2 -10.16 -23.86 23.87
CA ALA A 2 -9.21 -22.84 23.47
C ALA A 2 -10.00 -21.72 22.78
N THR A 3 -10.06 -20.55 23.42
CA THR A 3 -10.63 -19.33 22.85
C THR A 3 -9.91 -19.08 21.53
N LYS A 4 -10.63 -19.17 20.40
CA LYS A 4 -10.13 -18.67 19.12
C LYS A 4 -9.76 -17.21 19.36
N LEU A 5 -8.46 -16.90 19.38
CA LEU A 5 -7.98 -15.54 19.19
C LEU A 5 -8.36 -15.14 17.77
N THR A 6 -9.56 -14.60 17.60
CA THR A 6 -9.92 -13.84 16.41
C THR A 6 -9.11 -12.56 16.49
N PHE A 7 -8.03 -12.46 15.71
CA PHE A 7 -7.33 -11.21 15.50
C PHE A 7 -8.27 -10.28 14.72
N GLU A 8 -8.94 -9.38 15.44
CA GLU A 8 -9.67 -8.27 14.83
C GLU A 8 -8.63 -7.28 14.27
N PRO A 9 -8.69 -6.91 12.97
CA PRO A 9 -7.84 -5.88 12.42
C PRO A 9 -8.07 -4.56 13.17
N ARG A 10 -6.98 -3.86 13.52
CA ARG A 10 -7.07 -2.62 14.30
C ARG A 10 -7.75 -1.52 13.50
N ARG A 11 -8.69 -0.83 14.12
CA ARG A 11 -9.28 0.38 13.55
C ARG A 11 -8.24 1.49 13.54
N LYS A 12 -8.17 2.22 12.43
CA LYS A 12 -7.25 3.34 12.23
C LYS A 12 -8.07 4.62 12.22
N LEU A 13 -7.76 5.57 13.09
CA LEU A 13 -8.44 6.86 13.19
C LEU A 13 -7.45 7.96 12.83
N ALA A 14 -7.87 8.95 12.06
CA ALA A 14 -7.05 10.14 11.86
C ALA A 14 -7.83 11.44 11.96
N LEU A 15 -7.16 12.46 12.52
CA LEU A 15 -7.59 13.84 12.51
C LEU A 15 -6.52 14.66 11.78
N VAL A 16 -6.95 15.35 10.72
CA VAL A 16 -6.06 16.13 9.84
C VAL A 16 -6.48 17.59 9.88
N ILE A 17 -5.61 18.45 10.40
CA ILE A 17 -5.87 19.88 10.62
C ILE A 17 -4.90 20.68 9.74
N GLY A 18 -5.42 21.67 9.00
CA GLY A 18 -4.61 22.59 8.19
C GLY A 18 -5.08 24.03 8.38
N ILE A 19 -4.21 24.90 8.90
CA ILE A 19 -4.52 26.31 9.17
C ILE A 19 -3.53 27.20 8.44
N GLY A 20 -4.02 27.93 7.44
CA GLY A 20 -3.24 28.86 6.64
C GLY A 20 -3.83 30.27 6.55
N ASP A 21 -5.16 30.42 6.66
CA ASP A 21 -5.85 31.71 6.54
C ASP A 21 -5.96 32.46 7.87
N TYR A 22 -4.83 32.71 8.53
CA TYR A 22 -4.79 33.42 9.82
C TYR A 22 -5.32 34.85 9.75
N GLU A 23 -5.98 35.30 10.83
CA GLU A 23 -6.56 36.63 10.92
C GLU A 23 -5.55 37.71 11.35
N ASN A 24 -4.71 37.41 12.35
CA ASN A 24 -3.81 38.40 12.96
C ASN A 24 -2.33 37.99 12.96
N VAL A 25 -1.98 36.86 12.34
CA VAL A 25 -0.59 36.46 12.06
C VAL A 25 -0.42 36.18 10.58
N THR A 26 0.83 36.02 10.14
CA THR A 26 1.17 35.77 8.74
C THR A 26 0.37 34.59 8.18
N LYS A 27 -0.18 34.74 6.97
CA LYS A 27 -0.90 33.65 6.30
C LYS A 27 0.09 32.65 5.69
N LEU A 28 -0.27 31.37 5.76
CA LEU A 28 0.50 30.27 5.17
C LEU A 28 -0.25 29.70 3.95
N ARG A 29 0.50 29.33 2.92
CA ARG A 29 -0.07 28.89 1.62
C ARG A 29 -0.36 27.39 1.57
N ASN A 30 0.50 26.57 2.18
CA ASN A 30 0.52 25.11 2.01
C ASN A 30 -0.42 24.32 2.95
N PRO A 31 -0.70 24.74 4.21
CA PRO A 31 -1.40 23.88 5.17
C PRO A 31 -2.73 23.29 4.71
N GLN A 32 -3.54 24.06 3.97
CA GLN A 32 -4.82 23.57 3.46
C GLN A 32 -4.64 22.51 2.37
N ASN A 33 -3.64 22.66 1.50
CA ASN A 33 -3.33 21.72 0.43
C ASN A 33 -2.77 20.42 1.02
N ASP A 34 -1.86 20.54 1.99
CA ASP A 34 -1.24 19.42 2.67
C ASP A 34 -2.27 18.58 3.42
N ALA A 35 -3.16 19.22 4.17
CA ALA A 35 -4.25 18.55 4.88
C ALA A 35 -5.20 17.79 3.93
N LYS A 36 -5.56 18.38 2.79
CA LYS A 36 -6.40 17.70 1.77
C LYS A 36 -5.69 16.49 1.17
N ALA A 37 -4.42 16.64 0.83
CA ALA A 37 -3.64 15.58 0.19
C ALA A 37 -3.43 14.39 1.15
N LEU A 38 -3.06 14.66 2.41
CA LEU A 38 -2.88 13.63 3.42
C LEU A 38 -4.20 12.95 3.78
N SER A 39 -5.28 13.71 3.99
CA SER A 39 -6.62 13.15 4.26
C SER A 39 -7.03 12.15 3.17
N SER A 40 -6.83 12.52 1.90
CA SER A 40 -7.11 11.64 0.76
C SER A 40 -6.26 10.36 0.77
N LEU A 41 -4.99 10.45 1.16
CA LEU A 41 -4.11 9.27 1.26
C LEU A 41 -4.51 8.37 2.43
N LEU A 42 -4.75 8.94 3.61
CA LEU A 42 -5.13 8.21 4.81
C LEU A 42 -6.44 7.44 4.63
N GLN A 43 -7.43 8.03 3.94
CA GLN A 43 -8.66 7.32 3.55
C GLN A 43 -8.37 6.09 2.69
N ARG A 44 -7.46 6.18 1.72
CA ARG A 44 -7.03 5.03 0.89
C ARG A 44 -6.22 4.00 1.69
N MET A 45 -5.52 4.43 2.74
CA MET A 45 -4.84 3.56 3.70
C MET A 45 -5.78 2.90 4.73
N GLY A 46 -7.08 3.21 4.69
CA GLY A 46 -8.09 2.64 5.57
C GLY A 46 -8.21 3.34 6.92
N PHE A 47 -7.66 4.54 7.07
CA PHE A 47 -7.99 5.39 8.21
C PHE A 47 -9.41 5.92 8.05
N ASN A 48 -10.19 5.81 9.13
CA ASN A 48 -11.41 6.57 9.27
C ASN A 48 -11.00 8.02 9.62
N THR A 49 -11.09 8.89 8.62
CA THR A 49 -10.84 10.33 8.78
C THR A 49 -12.17 11.05 8.69
N ALA A 50 -12.54 11.78 9.75
CA ALA A 50 -13.49 12.87 9.57
C ALA A 50 -12.87 13.88 8.60
N GLU A 51 -13.68 14.57 7.79
CA GLU A 51 -13.19 15.54 6.81
C GLU A 51 -12.08 16.43 7.38
N GLN A 52 -11.09 16.78 6.55
CA GLN A 52 -9.99 17.65 6.97
C GLN A 52 -10.52 18.96 7.56
N GLN A 53 -9.95 19.38 8.68
CA GLN A 53 -10.42 20.53 9.45
C GLN A 53 -9.57 21.74 9.06
N LEU A 54 -10.16 22.62 8.25
CA LEU A 54 -9.45 23.76 7.67
C LEU A 54 -9.79 25.06 8.39
N ASP A 55 -8.75 25.85 8.66
CA ASP A 55 -8.80 27.23 9.17
C ASP A 55 -9.79 27.44 10.33
N LYS A 56 -9.73 26.53 11.30
CA LYS A 56 -10.62 26.54 12.46
C LYS A 56 -10.17 27.56 13.50
N THR A 57 -11.15 28.18 14.15
CA THR A 57 -10.92 29.03 15.33
C THR A 57 -10.54 28.19 16.55
N CYS A 58 -10.01 28.83 17.59
CA CYS A 58 -9.61 28.18 18.83
C CYS A 58 -10.76 27.38 19.45
N ALA A 59 -11.96 27.97 19.49
CA ALA A 59 -13.16 27.31 20.02
C ALA A 59 -13.57 26.09 19.18
N GLN A 60 -13.50 26.20 17.85
CA GLN A 60 -13.82 25.09 16.95
C GLN A 60 -12.82 23.95 17.09
N LEU A 61 -11.52 24.24 17.14
CA LEU A 61 -10.48 23.21 17.32
C LEU A 61 -10.65 22.46 18.64
N LYS A 62 -10.93 23.16 19.74
CA LYS A 62 -11.17 22.51 21.04
C LYS A 62 -12.33 21.52 20.97
N ASN A 63 -13.45 21.89 20.35
CA ASN A 63 -14.60 20.99 20.18
C ASN A 63 -14.25 19.78 19.30
N ILE A 64 -13.58 20.01 18.17
CA ILE A 64 -13.15 18.96 17.25
C ILE A 64 -12.22 17.95 17.94
N LEU A 65 -11.26 18.44 18.73
CA LEU A 65 -10.33 17.59 19.47
C LEU A 65 -11.08 16.74 20.50
N VAL A 66 -12.01 17.34 21.25
CA VAL A 66 -12.85 16.62 22.20
C VAL A 66 -13.69 15.54 21.50
N ASP A 67 -14.34 15.85 20.37
CA ASP A 67 -15.14 14.88 19.63
C ASP A 67 -14.26 13.72 19.09
N PHE A 68 -13.06 14.04 18.61
CA PHE A 68 -12.11 13.04 18.14
C PHE A 68 -11.61 12.15 19.28
N GLU A 69 -11.25 12.73 20.43
CA GLU A 69 -10.86 12.01 21.65
C GLU A 69 -11.93 11.01 22.09
N HIS A 70 -13.21 11.41 22.06
CA HIS A 70 -14.33 10.53 22.41
C HIS A 70 -14.52 9.36 21.44
N SER A 71 -14.10 9.50 20.19
CA SER A 71 -14.21 8.45 19.18
C SER A 71 -13.19 7.31 19.35
N ILE A 72 -12.14 7.52 20.13
CA ILE A 72 -11.01 6.58 20.30
C ILE A 72 -11.37 5.44 21.27
N GLU A 73 -10.98 4.23 20.88
CA GLU A 73 -11.08 2.97 21.63
C GLU A 73 -9.70 2.35 21.88
N SER A 74 -9.62 1.43 22.85
CA SER A 74 -8.37 0.94 23.46
C SER A 74 -7.49 0.02 22.59
N ASN A 75 -7.78 -0.08 21.30
CA ASN A 75 -6.98 -0.86 20.33
C ASN A 75 -6.80 -0.11 18.99
N ASP A 76 -7.12 1.18 18.95
CA ASP A 76 -6.99 1.99 17.75
C ASP A 76 -5.54 2.37 17.46
N ILE A 77 -5.22 2.50 16.17
CA ILE A 77 -4.06 3.27 15.72
C ILE A 77 -4.56 4.69 15.42
N VAL A 78 -4.04 5.68 16.15
CA VAL A 78 -4.50 7.07 16.06
C VAL A 78 -3.42 7.91 15.38
N LEU A 79 -3.78 8.66 14.35
CA LEU A 79 -2.90 9.61 13.68
C LEU A 79 -3.47 11.03 13.77
N LEU A 80 -2.71 11.94 14.35
CA LEU A 80 -3.00 13.36 14.35
C LEU A 80 -1.99 14.07 13.45
N TYR A 81 -2.47 14.85 12.49
CA TYR A 81 -1.65 15.73 11.66
C TYR A 81 -2.09 17.17 11.83
N PHE A 82 -1.12 18.05 12.06
CA PHE A 82 -1.34 19.49 12.10
C PHE A 82 -0.36 20.18 11.15
N ALA A 83 -0.90 21.00 10.24
CA ALA A 83 -0.14 21.96 9.45
C ALA A 83 -0.56 23.39 9.79
N GLY A 84 0.40 24.26 10.06
CA GLY A 84 0.13 25.64 10.44
C GLY A 84 1.27 26.31 11.19
N HIS A 85 0.95 27.31 12.01
CA HIS A 85 1.91 27.95 12.90
C HIS A 85 1.99 27.22 14.23
N GLY A 86 3.22 27.06 14.73
CA GLY A 86 3.51 26.53 16.05
C GLY A 86 4.45 27.45 16.81
N VAL A 87 4.32 27.49 18.14
CA VAL A 87 5.19 28.29 19.01
C VAL A 87 5.55 27.55 20.29
N THR A 88 6.79 27.72 20.72
CA THR A 88 7.29 27.20 22.00
C THR A 88 7.31 28.29 23.06
N SER A 89 6.74 28.01 24.22
CA SER A 89 6.85 28.88 25.40
C SER A 89 6.93 28.04 26.67
N GLU A 90 7.84 28.39 27.58
CA GLU A 90 8.07 27.68 28.86
C GLU A 90 8.26 26.16 28.72
N GLY A 91 8.94 25.71 27.66
CA GLY A 91 9.16 24.27 27.42
C GLY A 91 7.92 23.51 26.93
N GLN A 92 6.86 24.23 26.54
CA GLN A 92 5.62 23.67 26.01
C GLN A 92 5.43 24.08 24.55
N TYR A 93 4.88 23.18 23.74
CA TYR A 93 4.59 23.40 22.33
C TYR A 93 3.11 23.73 22.12
N TYR A 94 2.82 24.83 21.43
CA TYR A 94 1.47 25.30 21.16
C TYR A 94 1.19 25.39 19.66
N LEU A 95 0.02 24.90 19.25
CA LEU A 95 -0.53 25.01 17.90
C LEU A 95 -1.43 26.24 17.83
N LEU A 96 -1.22 27.08 16.81
CA LEU A 96 -1.95 28.34 16.68
C LEU A 96 -3.23 28.15 15.83
N PRO A 97 -4.41 28.55 16.35
CA PRO A 97 -5.64 28.59 15.57
C PRO A 97 -5.72 29.81 14.66
N LYS A 98 -6.71 29.81 13.75
CA LYS A 98 -6.94 30.90 12.78
C LYS A 98 -7.04 32.28 13.43
N ASP A 99 -7.78 32.37 14.53
CA ASP A 99 -8.15 33.58 15.27
C ASP A 99 -7.10 33.95 16.34
N PHE A 100 -5.89 33.38 16.28
CA PHE A 100 -4.84 33.74 17.22
C PHE A 100 -4.53 35.25 17.12
N PRO A 101 -4.47 35.98 18.24
CA PRO A 101 -4.41 37.45 18.24
C PRO A 101 -3.05 38.04 17.85
N GLY A 102 -2.03 37.22 17.58
CA GLY A 102 -0.66 37.66 17.32
C GLY A 102 0.14 37.97 18.60
N MET A 103 1.45 38.16 18.44
CA MET A 103 2.39 38.34 19.57
C MET A 103 3.18 39.65 19.51
N ASP A 104 3.07 40.41 18.42
CA ASP A 104 3.95 41.55 18.12
C ASP A 104 3.87 42.70 19.14
N ALA A 105 2.74 42.83 19.85
CA ALA A 105 2.50 43.87 20.86
C ALA A 105 2.44 43.34 22.30
N VAL A 106 2.75 42.06 22.53
CA VAL A 106 2.56 41.39 23.83
C VAL A 106 3.88 41.38 24.60
N ARG A 107 3.83 41.78 25.88
CA ARG A 107 5.04 41.75 26.73
C ARG A 107 5.48 40.29 26.94
N PRO A 108 6.79 39.99 26.96
CA PRO A 108 7.28 38.61 27.14
C PRO A 108 6.71 37.87 28.37
N LEU A 109 6.40 38.60 29.45
CA LEU A 109 5.80 38.07 30.69
C LEU A 109 4.32 37.66 30.54
N GLU A 110 3.60 38.21 29.55
CA GLU A 110 2.18 37.94 29.30
C GLU A 110 1.97 36.84 28.25
N THR A 111 3.02 36.51 27.50
CA THR A 111 3.06 35.48 26.46
C THR A 111 2.49 34.13 26.93
N PRO A 112 2.85 33.57 28.11
CA PRO A 112 2.31 32.26 28.53
C PRO A 112 0.79 32.29 28.77
N ALA A 113 0.26 33.38 29.33
CA ALA A 113 -1.17 33.53 29.58
C ALA A 113 -1.96 33.67 28.28
N LEU A 114 -1.41 34.39 27.30
CA LEU A 114 -1.98 34.53 25.97
C LEU A 114 -2.10 33.17 25.26
N LEU A 115 -1.03 32.36 25.30
CA LEU A 115 -1.00 31.05 24.67
C LEU A 115 -1.99 30.08 25.32
N LYS A 116 -2.03 30.02 26.65
CA LYS A 116 -3.00 29.19 27.38
C LYS A 116 -4.45 29.51 27.03
N ARG A 117 -4.76 30.79 26.77
CA ARG A 117 -6.13 31.20 26.43
C ARG A 117 -6.49 30.97 24.97
N ASN A 118 -5.58 31.29 24.06
CA ASN A 118 -5.90 31.43 22.63
C ASN A 118 -5.21 30.39 21.72
N ALA A 119 -4.37 29.50 22.24
CA ALA A 119 -3.71 28.43 21.47
C ALA A 119 -4.05 27.04 22.03
N ILE A 120 -3.60 25.99 21.35
CA ILE A 120 -3.80 24.59 21.75
C ILE A 120 -2.46 24.00 22.19
N ASN A 121 -2.37 23.49 23.42
CA ASN A 121 -1.16 22.82 23.90
C ASN A 121 -1.06 21.40 23.31
N ALA A 122 0.06 21.09 22.66
CA ALA A 122 0.26 19.80 22.00
C ALA A 122 0.47 18.64 23.00
N GLN A 123 1.03 18.90 24.18
CA GLN A 123 1.17 17.89 25.23
C GLN A 123 -0.19 17.54 25.85
N ASP A 124 -1.08 18.51 26.02
CA ASP A 124 -2.45 18.27 26.49
C ASP A 124 -3.20 17.37 25.50
N ILE A 125 -3.04 17.60 24.19
CA ILE A 125 -3.61 16.71 23.17
C ILE A 125 -3.06 15.28 23.33
N LEU A 126 -1.73 15.12 23.44
CA LEU A 126 -1.13 13.80 23.63
C LEU A 126 -1.67 13.09 24.88
N ASN A 127 -1.73 13.79 26.00
CA ASN A 127 -2.24 13.26 27.26
C ASN A 127 -3.68 12.79 27.12
N ASN A 128 -4.56 13.62 26.54
CA ASN A 128 -5.97 13.28 26.34
C ASN A 128 -6.14 12.08 25.40
N LEU A 129 -5.36 12.00 24.31
CA LEU A 129 -5.35 10.83 23.43
C LEU A 129 -4.88 9.57 24.18
N GLY A 130 -3.91 9.71 25.07
CA GLY A 130 -3.37 8.64 25.90
C GLY A 130 -4.34 8.08 26.93
N ASP A 131 -5.17 8.95 27.51
CA ASP A 131 -6.19 8.55 28.47
C ASP A 131 -7.26 7.63 27.86
N ARG A 132 -7.38 7.63 26.52
CA ARG A 132 -8.22 6.68 25.76
C ARG A 132 -7.58 5.30 25.60
N ASN A 133 -6.30 5.17 25.98
CA ASN A 133 -5.49 3.97 25.90
C ASN A 133 -5.45 3.30 24.51
N PRO A 134 -5.25 4.05 23.41
CA PRO A 134 -5.17 3.47 22.08
C PRO A 134 -3.97 2.53 21.96
N TYR A 135 -3.96 1.70 20.90
CA TYR A 135 -2.84 0.81 20.66
C TYR A 135 -1.55 1.55 20.31
N PHE A 136 -1.65 2.62 19.52
CA PHE A 136 -0.51 3.44 19.11
C PHE A 136 -0.94 4.84 18.68
N ILE A 137 -0.14 5.85 18.99
CA ILE A 137 -0.38 7.26 18.59
C ILE A 137 0.72 7.73 17.65
N ILE A 138 0.35 8.39 16.55
CA ILE A 138 1.26 9.08 15.63
C ILE A 138 0.86 10.56 15.62
N PHE A 139 1.78 11.45 15.98
CA PHE A 139 1.56 12.89 15.93
C PHE A 139 2.56 13.54 14.96
N LEU A 140 2.05 14.01 13.82
CA LEU A 140 2.82 14.67 12.77
C LEU A 140 2.59 16.19 12.82
N LEU A 141 3.66 16.95 13.02
CA LEU A 141 3.65 18.40 13.19
C LEU A 141 4.39 19.07 12.02
N ASP A 142 3.63 19.57 11.05
CA ASP A 142 4.10 20.30 9.86
C ASP A 142 3.98 21.81 10.09
N CYS A 143 4.76 22.31 11.05
CA CYS A 143 4.60 23.68 11.55
C CYS A 143 5.66 24.64 10.99
N ASP A 144 5.21 25.82 10.56
CA ASP A 144 6.08 26.98 10.34
C ASP A 144 6.30 27.75 11.63
N SER A 145 7.56 27.75 12.05
CA SER A 145 8.01 28.29 13.31
C SER A 145 8.53 29.72 13.19
N GLN A 146 7.70 30.64 12.70
CA GLN A 146 8.08 32.06 12.59
C GLN A 146 8.38 32.73 13.95
N TYR A 147 8.08 32.07 15.08
CA TYR A 147 8.31 32.57 16.44
C TYR A 147 9.26 31.70 17.28
N LEU A 148 10.01 30.77 16.66
CA LEU A 148 11.06 30.02 17.36
C LEU A 148 12.37 30.82 17.33
N ASN A 149 13.06 30.85 18.48
CA ASN A 149 14.50 31.07 18.49
C ASN A 149 15.15 29.69 18.27
N ALA A 150 16.00 29.58 17.25
CA ALA A 150 16.73 28.40 16.76
C ALA A 150 17.32 27.43 17.81
N ASN A 151 17.48 27.86 19.07
CA ASN A 151 18.02 27.04 20.16
C ASN A 151 16.93 26.32 21.00
N LYS A 152 15.63 26.36 20.64
CA LYS A 152 14.54 25.85 21.51
C LYS A 152 13.70 24.69 20.99
N ALA A 153 13.75 24.30 19.71
CA ALA A 153 13.07 23.07 19.27
C ALA A 153 13.69 21.81 19.93
N GLN A 154 15.00 21.84 20.21
CA GLN A 154 15.71 20.78 20.95
C GLN A 154 15.40 20.74 22.47
N SER A 155 14.72 21.74 23.04
CA SER A 155 14.43 21.80 24.48
C SER A 155 12.94 21.69 24.83
N VAL A 156 12.09 21.36 23.86
CA VAL A 156 10.70 20.96 24.11
C VAL A 156 10.61 19.46 23.95
N GLU A 157 10.76 18.75 25.07
CA GLU A 157 10.45 17.33 25.13
C GLU A 157 8.92 17.18 25.17
N LEU A 158 8.27 17.26 24.00
CA LEU A 158 6.99 16.57 23.83
C LEU A 158 7.30 15.10 24.16
N THR A 159 6.93 14.70 25.37
CA THR A 159 7.43 13.46 25.94
C THR A 159 6.51 12.36 25.48
N ALA A 160 7.08 11.34 24.83
CA ALA A 160 6.34 10.12 24.52
C ALA A 160 5.72 9.58 25.82
N MET A 161 4.44 9.25 25.81
CA MET A 161 3.76 8.86 27.04
C MET A 161 4.28 7.52 27.55
N HIS A 162 4.57 7.43 28.84
CA HIS A 162 5.11 6.19 29.44
C HIS A 162 4.15 4.99 29.37
N ASN A 163 2.85 5.23 29.15
CA ASN A 163 1.81 4.20 29.23
C ASN A 163 1.21 3.81 27.87
N VAL A 164 1.49 4.56 26.80
CA VAL A 164 0.97 4.30 25.44
C VAL A 164 2.10 4.52 24.45
N ASP A 165 2.33 3.55 23.57
CA ASP A 165 3.34 3.67 22.52
C ASP A 165 2.95 4.84 21.59
N SER A 166 3.80 5.87 21.51
CA SER A 166 3.56 7.07 20.71
C SER A 166 4.79 7.45 19.90
N LEU A 167 4.58 7.92 18.67
CA LEU A 167 5.60 8.51 17.82
C LEU A 167 5.23 9.94 17.50
N ILE A 168 6.21 10.85 17.56
CA ILE A 168 6.02 12.27 17.24
C ILE A 168 7.02 12.64 16.17
N ALA A 169 6.59 13.28 15.09
CA ALA A 169 7.48 13.76 14.04
C ALA A 169 7.22 15.23 13.72
N PHE A 170 8.29 16.00 13.59
CA PHE A 170 8.28 17.41 13.22
C PHE A 170 8.86 17.55 11.80
N ALA A 171 8.20 18.35 10.97
CA ALA A 171 8.66 18.62 9.61
C ALA A 171 10.01 19.37 9.56
N CYS A 172 10.38 20.08 10.62
CA CYS A 172 11.69 20.72 10.75
C CYS A 172 12.13 20.86 12.21
N ALA A 173 13.43 20.64 12.47
CA ALA A 173 14.07 20.85 13.77
C ALA A 173 14.63 22.28 13.97
N SER A 174 14.62 23.12 12.93
CA SER A 174 15.21 24.46 12.91
C SER A 174 14.29 25.50 12.26
N ASP A 175 14.56 26.79 12.47
CA ASP A 175 13.78 27.94 11.97
C ASP A 175 13.77 28.08 10.42
N THR A 176 14.33 27.12 9.69
CA THR A 176 14.48 27.16 8.23
C THR A 176 13.60 26.11 7.57
N LEU A 177 12.33 26.41 7.41
CA LEU A 177 11.52 25.72 6.40
C LEU A 177 11.93 26.21 5.02
N VAL A 178 12.11 25.26 4.09
CA VAL A 178 12.26 25.61 2.67
C VAL A 178 10.85 25.79 2.12
N ASP A 179 10.43 27.04 1.98
CA ASP A 179 9.16 27.39 1.36
C ASP A 179 9.24 27.14 -0.15
N ASP A 180 8.42 26.22 -0.65
CA ASP A 180 8.30 25.96 -2.07
C ASP A 180 7.42 27.07 -2.68
N LYS A 181 8.01 27.92 -3.53
CA LYS A 181 7.47 29.25 -3.90
C LYS A 181 6.18 29.23 -4.76
N SER A 182 5.47 28.11 -4.87
CA SER A 182 4.30 27.98 -5.75
C SER A 182 3.01 27.74 -4.98
N GLU A 183 1.99 28.57 -5.23
CA GLU A 183 0.68 28.56 -4.54
C GLU A 183 -0.16 27.28 -4.75
N GLN A 184 0.30 26.35 -5.59
CA GLN A 184 -0.44 25.13 -5.98
C GLN A 184 0.24 23.82 -5.56
N GLN A 185 1.34 23.86 -4.81
CA GLN A 185 2.08 22.66 -4.41
C GLN A 185 2.03 22.41 -2.90
N ASN A 186 2.20 21.15 -2.51
CA ASN A 186 2.30 20.71 -1.12
C ASN A 186 3.65 21.13 -0.53
N SER A 187 3.76 21.19 0.80
CA SER A 187 5.03 21.39 1.50
C SER A 187 6.05 20.31 1.12
N LEU A 188 7.35 20.62 1.24
CA LEU A 188 8.40 19.65 0.95
C LEU A 188 8.29 18.40 1.85
N PHE A 189 7.98 18.59 3.13
CA PHE A 189 7.72 17.49 4.05
C PHE A 189 6.53 16.66 3.58
N MET A 190 5.41 17.29 3.23
CA MET A 190 4.22 16.61 2.73
C MET A 190 4.48 15.85 1.42
N LYS A 191 5.28 16.40 0.50
CA LYS A 191 5.69 15.71 -0.75
C LYS A 191 6.32 14.35 -0.44
N HIS A 192 7.27 14.29 0.49
CA HIS A 192 7.93 13.05 0.87
C HIS A 192 7.04 12.16 1.75
N LEU A 193 6.26 12.75 2.66
CA LEU A 193 5.30 12.00 3.47
C LEU A 193 4.29 11.26 2.57
N LEU A 194 3.70 11.94 1.59
CA LEU A 194 2.77 11.32 0.64
C LEU A 194 3.42 10.23 -0.19
N LYS A 195 4.73 10.29 -0.46
CA LYS A 195 5.47 9.26 -1.19
C LYS A 195 5.67 8.01 -0.34
N HIS A 196 6.04 8.17 0.94
CA HIS A 196 6.50 7.07 1.78
C HIS A 196 5.46 6.53 2.77
N LEU A 197 4.47 7.32 3.20
CA LEU A 197 3.54 6.93 4.28
C LEU A 197 2.74 5.66 3.97
N ALA A 198 2.42 5.46 2.70
CA ALA A 198 1.70 4.30 2.22
C ALA A 198 2.59 3.09 1.87
N THR A 199 3.89 3.14 2.15
CA THR A 199 4.81 2.03 1.89
C THR A 199 4.42 0.82 2.72
N THR A 200 4.30 -0.33 2.06
CA THR A 200 3.71 -1.53 2.66
C THR A 200 4.71 -2.41 3.36
N SER A 201 4.29 -2.99 4.48
CA SER A 201 5.14 -3.83 5.33
C SER A 201 6.41 -3.14 5.83
N VAL A 202 6.43 -1.80 5.81
CA VAL A 202 7.52 -1.01 6.38
C VAL A 202 7.03 -0.43 7.69
N ASP A 203 7.87 -0.60 8.72
CA ASP A 203 7.63 -0.01 10.02
C ASP A 203 7.60 1.52 9.92
N ILE A 204 6.70 2.18 10.66
CA ILE A 204 6.53 3.64 10.61
C ILE A 204 7.82 4.43 10.89
N GLU A 205 8.75 3.89 11.69
CA GLU A 205 10.05 4.49 11.91
C GLU A 205 10.86 4.55 10.61
N ASN A 206 10.92 3.42 9.88
CA ASN A 206 11.63 3.35 8.61
C ASN A 206 10.96 4.23 7.55
N VAL A 207 9.62 4.29 7.55
CA VAL A 207 8.87 5.22 6.70
C VAL A 207 9.32 6.66 6.95
N LEU A 208 9.34 7.10 8.21
CA LEU A 208 9.72 8.47 8.56
C LEU A 208 11.20 8.74 8.34
N ARG A 209 12.07 7.74 8.48
CA ARG A 209 13.47 7.84 8.08
C ARG A 209 13.60 8.10 6.58
N ASP A 210 12.84 7.41 5.75
CA ASP A 210 12.84 7.64 4.29
C ASP A 210 12.29 9.03 3.93
N VAL A 211 11.27 9.51 4.66
CA VAL A 211 10.78 10.90 4.56
C VAL A 211 11.90 11.88 4.89
N THR A 212 12.59 11.71 6.03
CA THR A 212 13.70 12.57 6.46
C THR A 212 14.82 12.60 5.43
N ASN A 213 15.23 11.44 4.92
CA ASN A 213 16.27 11.34 3.89
C ASN A 213 15.88 12.11 2.62
N GLY A 214 14.66 11.93 2.13
CA GLY A 214 14.18 12.63 0.94
C GLY A 214 14.09 14.14 1.13
N VAL A 215 13.59 14.62 2.28
CA VAL A 215 13.54 16.05 2.60
C VAL A 215 14.93 16.67 2.67
N MET A 216 15.89 15.98 3.29
CA MET A 216 17.29 16.46 3.34
C MET A 216 17.92 16.51 1.96
N GLU A 217 17.68 15.49 1.12
CA GLU A 217 18.19 15.45 -0.25
C GLU A 217 17.65 16.62 -1.09
N ASP A 218 16.33 16.80 -1.14
CA ASP A 218 15.69 17.83 -1.96
C ASP A 218 15.91 19.25 -1.40
N SER A 219 16.09 19.41 -0.08
CA SER A 219 16.38 20.71 0.55
C SER A 219 17.86 21.07 0.56
N ASN A 220 18.77 20.19 0.13
CA ASN A 220 20.22 20.31 0.38
C ASN A 220 20.54 20.51 1.88
N SER A 221 19.90 19.71 2.73
CA SER A 221 20.01 19.70 4.19
C SER A 221 19.61 21.01 4.89
N LYS A 222 18.84 21.88 4.22
CA LYS A 222 18.31 23.12 4.83
C LYS A 222 17.12 22.88 5.75
N GLN A 223 16.33 21.85 5.44
CA GLN A 223 15.21 21.39 6.27
C GLN A 223 15.54 19.99 6.76
N ILE A 224 15.51 19.80 8.08
CA ILE A 224 15.85 18.53 8.73
C ILE A 224 14.66 18.12 9.61
N PRO A 225 13.82 17.17 9.16
CA PRO A 225 12.78 16.60 10.00
C PRO A 225 13.35 15.91 11.25
N TYR A 226 12.58 15.92 12.33
CA TYR A 226 12.96 15.34 13.61
C TYR A 226 11.87 14.38 14.11
N VAL A 227 12.27 13.22 14.64
CA VAL A 227 11.33 12.19 15.09
C VAL A 227 11.67 11.77 16.53
N CYS A 228 10.69 11.87 17.42
CA CYS A 228 10.75 11.36 18.79
C CYS A 228 10.11 9.99 18.84
N ILE A 229 10.87 9.00 19.31
CA ILE A 229 10.43 7.62 19.45
C ILE A 229 10.83 7.12 20.85
N PRO A 230 9.94 6.46 21.61
CA PRO A 230 10.29 5.85 22.88
C PRO A 230 11.30 4.70 22.68
N LEU A 231 12.17 4.48 23.67
CA LEU A 231 13.26 3.49 23.63
C LEU A 231 12.79 2.04 23.36
N LYS A 232 11.51 1.75 23.60
CA LYS A 232 10.86 0.48 23.28
C LYS A 232 9.44 0.77 22.79
N HIS A 233 9.12 0.28 21.61
CA HIS A 233 7.75 0.20 21.10
C HIS A 233 7.61 -1.05 20.24
N LYS A 234 6.37 -1.41 19.91
CA LYS A 234 6.07 -2.47 18.93
C LYS A 234 6.31 -1.95 17.51
N ASN A 235 6.69 -2.82 16.59
CA ASN A 235 6.67 -2.45 15.17
C ASN A 235 5.24 -2.10 14.74
N ILE A 236 5.07 -0.97 14.08
CA ILE A 236 3.78 -0.46 13.60
C ILE A 236 3.82 -0.36 12.09
N TYR A 237 2.94 -1.15 11.47
CA TYR A 237 2.74 -1.16 10.04
C TYR A 237 1.43 -0.45 9.72
N LEU A 238 1.50 0.72 9.07
CA LEU A 238 0.30 1.45 8.67
C LEU A 238 -0.40 0.82 7.46
N CYS A 239 0.32 0.00 6.69
CA CYS A 239 -0.11 -0.55 5.42
C CYS A 239 0.31 -2.04 5.36
N GLU A 240 -0.61 -2.97 5.65
CA GLU A 240 -0.32 -4.40 5.79
C GLU A 240 -0.51 -5.23 4.50
N GLN A 241 -1.30 -4.75 3.54
CA GLN A 241 -1.37 -5.35 2.19
C GLN A 241 -0.25 -4.81 1.30
N ALA A 242 0.41 -5.67 0.53
CA ALA A 242 1.36 -5.26 -0.51
C ALA A 242 0.69 -4.31 -1.50
N GLY A 243 1.10 -3.06 -1.47
CA GLY A 243 0.41 -1.93 -2.09
C GLY A 243 1.46 -0.86 -2.28
N VAL A 244 2.10 -0.88 -3.44
CA VAL A 244 3.10 0.12 -3.77
C VAL A 244 2.43 1.48 -3.86
N ASN A 245 3.12 2.51 -3.42
CA ASN A 245 2.72 3.88 -3.67
C ASN A 245 3.61 4.44 -4.77
N SER A 246 3.31 4.09 -6.01
CA SER A 246 4.01 4.64 -7.16
C SER A 246 3.37 5.97 -7.50
N PRO A 247 4.12 7.09 -7.55
CA PRO A 247 3.59 8.34 -8.08
C PRO A 247 2.90 8.11 -9.44
N ALA A 248 1.84 8.86 -9.74
CA ALA A 248 1.11 8.74 -11.01
C ALA A 248 2.03 8.87 -12.25
N ASN A 249 3.16 9.56 -12.09
CA ASN A 249 4.18 9.79 -13.12
C ASN A 249 5.44 8.93 -12.94
N ALA A 250 5.42 7.92 -12.05
CA ALA A 250 6.55 7.01 -11.87
C ALA A 250 6.95 6.39 -13.21
N THR A 251 8.26 6.25 -13.41
CA THR A 251 8.83 5.58 -14.57
C THR A 251 9.75 4.46 -14.11
N TRP A 252 9.92 3.45 -14.96
CA TRP A 252 10.80 2.33 -14.68
C TRP A 252 11.96 2.33 -15.66
N ALA A 253 13.09 1.74 -15.24
CA ALA A 253 14.12 1.28 -16.15
C ALA A 253 13.46 0.53 -17.31
N GLN A 254 13.87 0.83 -18.55
CA GLN A 254 13.29 0.17 -19.73
C GLN A 254 13.99 -1.16 -20.04
N GLN A 255 15.17 -1.37 -19.46
CA GLN A 255 15.89 -2.64 -19.50
C GLN A 255 15.69 -3.38 -18.17
N GLY A 256 15.14 -4.58 -18.27
CA GLY A 256 14.92 -5.47 -17.15
C GLY A 256 16.17 -6.28 -16.82
N VAL A 257 16.34 -6.60 -15.55
CA VAL A 257 17.33 -7.55 -15.07
C VAL A 257 16.64 -8.90 -14.85
N THR A 258 17.16 -9.97 -15.43
CA THR A 258 16.65 -11.31 -15.15
C THR A 258 17.02 -11.68 -13.72
N ILE A 259 16.01 -11.94 -12.88
CA ILE A 259 16.18 -12.27 -11.46
C ILE A 259 15.82 -13.73 -11.16
N ALA A 260 15.17 -14.43 -12.08
CA ALA A 260 14.91 -15.85 -11.99
C ALA A 260 14.84 -16.52 -13.37
N GLY A 261 15.34 -17.75 -13.48
CA GLY A 261 15.36 -18.51 -14.73
C GLY A 261 16.34 -17.93 -15.76
N GLY A 262 15.96 -17.94 -17.05
CA GLY A 262 16.79 -17.41 -18.13
C GLY A 262 17.86 -18.37 -18.68
N HIS A 263 17.96 -19.58 -18.12
CA HIS A 263 18.88 -20.64 -18.57
C HIS A 263 18.16 -21.72 -19.41
N GLY A 264 17.18 -21.29 -20.20
CA GLY A 264 16.31 -22.17 -20.97
C GLY A 264 15.24 -22.87 -20.12
N ALA A 265 14.34 -23.58 -20.81
CA ALA A 265 13.32 -24.40 -20.18
C ALA A 265 13.94 -25.63 -19.51
N GLY A 266 13.58 -25.91 -18.26
CA GLY A 266 14.03 -27.12 -17.58
C GLY A 266 13.65 -27.19 -16.12
N SER A 267 14.07 -28.28 -15.46
CA SER A 267 13.74 -28.58 -14.05
C SER A 267 14.88 -28.31 -13.08
N GLY A 268 16.04 -27.83 -13.56
CA GLY A 268 17.16 -27.40 -12.73
C GLY A 268 16.76 -26.30 -11.73
N THR A 269 17.57 -26.08 -10.70
CA THR A 269 17.33 -25.04 -9.69
C THR A 269 17.47 -23.62 -10.24
N ASN A 270 18.26 -23.45 -11.30
CA ASN A 270 18.43 -22.21 -12.05
C ASN A 270 17.51 -22.11 -13.28
N GLN A 271 16.60 -23.06 -13.49
CA GLN A 271 15.70 -23.13 -14.65
C GLN A 271 14.23 -23.04 -14.23
N LEU A 272 13.41 -22.51 -15.13
CA LEU A 272 11.95 -22.46 -15.01
C LEU A 272 11.30 -23.09 -16.25
N SER A 273 10.06 -23.55 -16.13
CA SER A 273 9.29 -24.11 -17.24
C SER A 273 7.86 -23.58 -17.24
N TRP A 274 7.59 -22.62 -18.14
CA TRP A 274 6.34 -21.85 -18.26
C TRP A 274 5.85 -21.26 -16.93
N PRO A 275 6.67 -20.42 -16.26
CA PRO A 275 6.22 -19.77 -15.04
C PRO A 275 4.92 -18.96 -15.28
N GLN A 276 4.01 -18.92 -14.28
CA GLN A 276 2.72 -18.23 -14.42
C GLN A 276 2.59 -17.03 -13.47
N GLY A 277 2.21 -17.29 -12.22
CA GLY A 277 2.12 -16.31 -11.13
C GLY A 277 3.43 -16.19 -10.35
N LEU A 278 3.60 -15.03 -9.72
CA LEU A 278 4.70 -14.72 -8.83
C LEU A 278 4.19 -13.90 -7.64
N PHE A 279 4.86 -14.03 -6.51
CA PHE A 279 4.65 -13.19 -5.33
C PHE A 279 6.00 -12.67 -4.84
N VAL A 280 6.09 -11.37 -4.57
CA VAL A 280 7.30 -10.76 -4.02
C VAL A 280 7.10 -10.57 -2.51
N ASP A 281 7.91 -11.27 -1.72
CA ASP A 281 7.99 -11.09 -0.27
C ASP A 281 8.92 -9.91 0.00
N ASP A 282 8.51 -8.97 0.86
CA ASP A 282 8.91 -7.56 0.78
C ASP A 282 10.41 -7.32 0.86
N ASP A 283 11.21 -8.22 1.44
CA ASP A 283 12.60 -7.88 1.75
C ASP A 283 13.66 -8.64 0.96
N GLN A 284 13.45 -9.90 0.52
CA GLN A 284 14.54 -10.66 -0.13
C GLN A 284 14.11 -11.75 -1.11
N THR A 285 12.82 -12.09 -1.23
CA THR A 285 12.46 -13.31 -1.98
C THR A 285 11.36 -13.13 -3.01
N VAL A 286 11.51 -13.84 -4.13
CA VAL A 286 10.50 -13.96 -5.18
C VAL A 286 10.04 -15.41 -5.21
N ILE A 287 8.75 -15.62 -5.03
CA ILE A 287 8.12 -16.94 -5.05
C ILE A 287 7.40 -17.09 -6.38
N ILE A 288 7.71 -18.15 -7.11
CA ILE A 288 7.29 -18.33 -8.49
C ILE A 288 6.56 -19.65 -8.62
N THR A 289 5.43 -19.63 -9.31
CA THR A 289 4.75 -20.85 -9.76
C THR A 289 5.45 -21.37 -11.01
N ASP A 290 6.07 -22.53 -10.92
CA ASP A 290 6.81 -23.17 -12.01
C ASP A 290 5.92 -24.27 -12.61
N PHE A 291 5.02 -23.84 -13.50
CA PHE A 291 3.81 -24.55 -13.92
C PHE A 291 4.08 -25.96 -14.44
N LEU A 292 4.98 -26.10 -15.43
CA LEU A 292 5.26 -27.40 -16.04
C LEU A 292 6.17 -28.28 -15.17
N ASN A 293 6.90 -27.69 -14.22
CA ASN A 293 7.67 -28.45 -13.23
C ASN A 293 6.83 -28.82 -11.99
N HIS A 294 5.57 -28.40 -11.93
CA HIS A 294 4.61 -28.74 -10.87
C HIS A 294 5.15 -28.43 -9.47
N ARG A 295 5.73 -27.25 -9.32
CA ARG A 295 6.39 -26.83 -8.09
C ARG A 295 6.24 -25.34 -7.85
N ILE A 296 6.47 -24.94 -6.61
CA ILE A 296 6.71 -23.55 -6.23
C ILE A 296 8.20 -23.43 -5.92
N ILE A 297 8.85 -22.46 -6.55
CA ILE A 297 10.27 -22.18 -6.37
C ILE A 297 10.46 -20.78 -5.79
N GLN A 298 11.32 -20.66 -4.79
CA GLN A 298 11.69 -19.41 -4.15
C GLN A 298 13.11 -19.02 -4.58
N TRP A 299 13.28 -17.78 -5.03
CA TRP A 299 14.57 -17.19 -5.38
C TRP A 299 14.90 -16.04 -4.43
N ASN A 300 16.18 -15.84 -4.12
CA ASN A 300 16.64 -14.65 -3.41
C ASN A 300 16.88 -13.53 -4.44
N LYS A 301 16.52 -12.30 -4.09
CA LYS A 301 16.73 -11.10 -4.94
C LYS A 301 18.21 -10.79 -5.14
N ASP A 302 19.06 -11.14 -4.16
CA ASP A 302 20.49 -10.85 -4.17
C ASP A 302 21.33 -12.05 -4.67
N ASP A 303 20.77 -13.27 -4.63
CA ASP A 303 21.36 -14.46 -5.22
C ASP A 303 20.45 -14.99 -6.34
N THR A 304 20.78 -14.56 -7.55
CA THR A 304 20.09 -14.93 -8.80
C THR A 304 20.71 -16.18 -9.47
N THR A 305 21.49 -16.98 -8.73
CA THR A 305 22.11 -18.17 -9.32
C THR A 305 21.17 -19.37 -9.30
N ASN A 306 20.46 -19.60 -8.20
CA ASN A 306 19.65 -20.79 -7.98
C ASN A 306 18.43 -20.54 -7.11
N GLY A 307 17.32 -21.16 -7.48
CA GLY A 307 16.12 -21.24 -6.64
C GLY A 307 16.10 -22.45 -5.72
N LYS A 308 15.27 -22.33 -4.69
CA LYS A 308 14.93 -23.41 -3.75
C LYS A 308 13.47 -23.81 -3.93
N VAL A 309 13.21 -25.10 -4.13
CA VAL A 309 11.84 -25.64 -4.15
C VAL A 309 11.24 -25.54 -2.75
N VAL A 310 10.07 -24.92 -2.62
CA VAL A 310 9.38 -24.67 -1.34
C VAL A 310 8.03 -25.36 -1.22
N ALA A 311 7.44 -25.81 -2.34
CA ALA A 311 6.27 -26.68 -2.37
C ALA A 311 6.22 -27.48 -3.68
N GLY A 312 5.60 -28.66 -3.65
CA GLY A 312 5.58 -29.56 -4.81
C GLY A 312 6.96 -30.12 -5.17
N GLY A 313 7.23 -30.30 -6.47
CA GLY A 313 8.51 -30.84 -6.96
C GLY A 313 8.68 -32.36 -6.83
N ASN A 314 7.64 -33.07 -6.39
CA ASN A 314 7.62 -34.53 -6.25
C ASN A 314 6.94 -35.20 -7.46
N GLY A 315 7.12 -34.64 -8.65
CA GLY A 315 6.44 -35.02 -9.88
C GLY A 315 4.97 -34.56 -9.96
N GLN A 316 4.38 -34.71 -11.14
CA GLN A 316 2.98 -34.43 -11.38
C GLN A 316 2.09 -35.39 -10.58
N GLY A 317 1.09 -34.88 -9.87
CA GLY A 317 0.08 -35.73 -9.22
C GLY A 317 -0.81 -34.97 -8.26
N ASN A 318 -1.69 -35.70 -7.58
CA ASN A 318 -2.72 -35.15 -6.69
C ASN A 318 -2.52 -35.48 -5.20
N ARG A 319 -1.42 -36.17 -4.84
CA ARG A 319 -1.07 -36.42 -3.44
C ARG A 319 -0.81 -35.10 -2.71
N LEU A 320 -0.83 -35.12 -1.38
CA LEU A 320 -0.65 -33.90 -0.58
C LEU A 320 0.77 -33.31 -0.70
N ASN A 321 1.78 -34.10 -1.05
CA ASN A 321 3.13 -33.61 -1.37
C ASN A 321 3.35 -33.29 -2.85
N GLN A 322 2.31 -33.37 -3.69
CA GLN A 322 2.40 -33.12 -5.13
C GLN A 322 1.52 -31.93 -5.52
N LEU A 323 1.96 -31.21 -6.56
CA LEU A 323 1.16 -30.22 -7.26
C LEU A 323 0.97 -30.70 -8.71
N ASN A 324 0.04 -30.07 -9.40
CA ASN A 324 -0.21 -30.28 -10.81
C ASN A 324 -0.56 -28.93 -11.44
N GLN A 325 0.43 -28.38 -12.15
CA GLN A 325 0.28 -27.13 -12.90
C GLN A 325 -0.20 -25.95 -12.03
N PRO A 326 0.58 -25.56 -11.01
CA PRO A 326 0.20 -24.43 -10.16
C PRO A 326 0.23 -23.11 -10.94
N THR A 327 -0.79 -22.28 -10.76
CA THR A 327 -0.98 -21.06 -11.57
C THR A 327 -0.71 -19.77 -10.82
N ASP A 328 -0.95 -19.76 -9.51
CA ASP A 328 -0.75 -18.59 -8.66
C ASP A 328 -0.43 -18.99 -7.22
N VAL A 329 0.22 -18.08 -6.51
CA VAL A 329 0.68 -18.28 -5.13
C VAL A 329 0.67 -16.96 -4.37
N LEU A 330 0.22 -16.99 -3.12
CA LEU A 330 0.39 -15.88 -2.18
C LEU A 330 0.90 -16.37 -0.83
N ILE A 331 1.38 -15.45 -0.01
CA ILE A 331 1.75 -15.73 1.38
C ILE A 331 0.63 -15.26 2.29
N ASP A 332 0.12 -16.17 3.13
CA ASP A 332 -0.64 -15.81 4.31
C ASP A 332 0.33 -15.21 5.34
N ARG A 333 0.36 -13.89 5.46
CA ARG A 333 1.32 -13.16 6.32
C ARG A 333 1.15 -13.49 7.81
N GLU A 334 -0.06 -13.88 8.23
CA GLU A 334 -0.30 -14.25 9.63
C GLU A 334 0.42 -15.56 9.98
N THR A 335 0.31 -16.57 9.12
CA THR A 335 0.89 -17.90 9.38
C THR A 335 2.26 -18.10 8.74
N GLY A 336 2.64 -17.25 7.80
CA GLY A 336 3.78 -17.43 6.90
C GLY A 336 3.61 -18.62 5.93
N SER A 337 2.39 -19.13 5.71
CA SER A 337 2.13 -20.24 4.80
C SER A 337 1.94 -19.79 3.36
N LEU A 338 2.29 -20.63 2.40
CA LEU A 338 1.92 -20.46 1.00
C LEU A 338 0.47 -20.88 0.81
N ILE A 339 -0.30 -20.08 0.08
CA ILE A 339 -1.60 -20.46 -0.47
C ILE A 339 -1.42 -20.59 -1.98
N ILE A 340 -1.73 -21.75 -2.54
CA ILE A 340 -1.36 -22.12 -3.91
C ILE A 340 -2.61 -22.54 -4.69
N CYS A 341 -2.81 -21.96 -5.87
CA CYS A 341 -3.73 -22.46 -6.87
C CYS A 341 -3.13 -23.70 -7.54
N ASP A 342 -3.65 -24.88 -7.23
CA ASP A 342 -3.24 -26.15 -7.81
C ASP A 342 -4.20 -26.53 -8.94
N TRP A 343 -4.15 -25.75 -10.04
CA TRP A 343 -5.17 -25.72 -11.11
C TRP A 343 -5.45 -27.10 -11.70
N GLY A 344 -4.41 -27.89 -11.99
CA GLY A 344 -4.55 -29.22 -12.58
C GLY A 344 -5.26 -30.21 -11.66
N ASN A 345 -5.20 -29.99 -10.34
CA ASN A 345 -5.89 -30.78 -9.33
C ASN A 345 -7.22 -30.16 -8.86
N ARG A 346 -7.64 -29.02 -9.46
CA ARG A 346 -8.88 -28.31 -9.14
C ARG A 346 -9.05 -27.98 -7.65
N ARG A 347 -7.97 -27.51 -7.01
CA ARG A 347 -7.96 -27.22 -5.57
C ARG A 347 -7.07 -26.04 -5.23
N VAL A 348 -7.33 -25.42 -4.09
CA VAL A 348 -6.41 -24.49 -3.44
C VAL A 348 -5.82 -25.16 -2.22
N VAL A 349 -4.49 -25.13 -2.08
CA VAL A 349 -3.76 -25.76 -0.99
C VAL A 349 -2.97 -24.75 -0.17
N GLN A 350 -2.92 -24.98 1.15
CA GLN A 350 -2.03 -24.28 2.07
C GLN A 350 -0.78 -25.13 2.32
N TRP A 351 0.40 -24.53 2.23
CA TRP A 351 1.66 -25.19 2.49
C TRP A 351 2.48 -24.39 3.51
N SER A 352 2.84 -25.01 4.62
CA SER A 352 3.63 -24.31 5.66
C SER A 352 5.07 -24.12 5.22
N ARG A 353 5.61 -22.90 5.41
CA ARG A 353 7.04 -22.59 5.20
C ARG A 353 7.89 -22.84 6.45
N ARG A 354 7.27 -22.97 7.64
CA ARG A 354 7.97 -22.93 8.94
C ARG A 354 8.02 -24.28 9.66
N SER A 355 7.08 -25.18 9.39
CA SER A 355 6.88 -26.40 10.21
C SER A 355 7.61 -27.65 9.71
N GLY A 356 8.51 -27.55 8.73
CA GLY A 356 9.22 -28.70 8.16
C GLY A 356 8.31 -29.73 7.44
N THR A 357 7.03 -29.40 7.25
CA THR A 357 6.05 -30.27 6.59
C THR A 357 6.23 -30.24 5.09
N THR A 358 6.34 -31.41 4.47
CA THR A 358 6.50 -31.60 3.01
C THR A 358 5.18 -31.85 2.29
N GLN A 359 4.05 -31.59 2.96
CA GLN A 359 2.70 -31.83 2.45
C GLN A 359 1.85 -30.57 2.61
N GLY A 360 1.02 -30.30 1.61
CA GLY A 360 -0.01 -29.28 1.64
C GLY A 360 -1.30 -29.77 2.32
N LYS A 361 -2.08 -28.83 2.81
CA LYS A 361 -3.44 -29.00 3.32
C LYS A 361 -4.43 -28.41 2.32
N ILE A 362 -5.44 -29.18 1.92
CA ILE A 362 -6.49 -28.67 1.03
C ILE A 362 -7.35 -27.66 1.78
N LEU A 363 -7.50 -26.46 1.20
CA LEU A 363 -8.38 -25.41 1.72
C LEU A 363 -9.71 -25.38 0.97
N ILE A 364 -9.65 -25.52 -0.36
CA ILE A 364 -10.81 -25.46 -1.26
C ILE A 364 -10.65 -26.57 -2.28
N ASP A 365 -11.72 -27.33 -2.52
CA ASP A 365 -11.83 -28.36 -3.55
C ASP A 365 -12.90 -28.00 -4.60
N ASP A 366 -12.92 -28.73 -5.72
CA ASP A 366 -13.77 -28.49 -6.90
C ASP A 366 -13.77 -27.04 -7.43
N ILE A 367 -12.58 -26.48 -7.55
CA ILE A 367 -12.39 -25.13 -8.08
C ILE A 367 -11.36 -25.13 -9.19
N LYS A 368 -11.70 -24.62 -10.37
CA LYS A 368 -10.73 -24.46 -11.47
C LYS A 368 -9.95 -23.16 -11.31
N CYS A 369 -9.27 -23.07 -10.16
CA CYS A 369 -8.64 -21.87 -9.62
C CYS A 369 -7.52 -21.35 -10.51
N TRP A 370 -7.46 -20.05 -10.76
CA TRP A 370 -6.31 -19.44 -11.45
C TRP A 370 -5.59 -18.42 -10.60
N GLY A 371 -6.26 -17.32 -10.25
CA GLY A 371 -5.71 -16.22 -9.47
C GLY A 371 -6.17 -16.27 -8.02
N LEU A 372 -5.33 -15.75 -7.13
CA LEU A 372 -5.58 -15.59 -5.70
C LEU A 372 -5.42 -14.14 -5.26
N ALA A 373 -6.22 -13.72 -4.28
CA ALA A 373 -5.91 -12.55 -3.45
C ALA A 373 -6.43 -12.79 -2.04
N MET A 374 -5.87 -12.06 -1.07
CA MET A 374 -6.31 -12.13 0.32
C MET A 374 -6.44 -10.72 0.89
N ASP A 375 -7.55 -10.45 1.60
CA ASP A 375 -7.76 -9.17 2.27
C ASP A 375 -7.22 -9.17 3.71
N GLU A 376 -7.20 -7.98 4.34
CA GLU A 376 -6.73 -7.79 5.73
C GLU A 376 -7.60 -8.55 6.76
N GLN A 377 -8.83 -8.94 6.39
CA GLN A 377 -9.72 -9.76 7.21
C GLN A 377 -9.52 -11.27 6.98
N ARG A 378 -8.51 -11.66 6.19
CA ARG A 378 -8.19 -13.05 5.81
C ARG A 378 -9.31 -13.77 5.07
N TYR A 379 -10.10 -13.03 4.29
CA TYR A 379 -10.87 -13.65 3.23
C TYR A 379 -9.95 -13.96 2.04
N LEU A 380 -10.03 -15.20 1.57
CA LEU A 380 -9.36 -15.68 0.36
C LEU A 380 -10.31 -15.53 -0.83
N TYR A 381 -9.85 -14.86 -1.87
CA TYR A 381 -10.56 -14.65 -3.12
C TYR A 381 -9.92 -15.50 -4.20
N VAL A 382 -10.73 -16.25 -4.94
CA VAL A 382 -10.26 -17.20 -5.97
C VAL A 382 -11.08 -17.03 -7.23
N SER A 383 -10.40 -16.86 -8.37
CA SER A 383 -11.05 -16.89 -9.68
C SER A 383 -11.24 -18.33 -10.15
N ASP A 384 -12.47 -18.72 -10.45
CA ASP A 384 -12.78 -19.99 -11.10
C ASP A 384 -12.91 -19.78 -12.61
N THR A 385 -11.90 -20.25 -13.34
CA THR A 385 -11.84 -20.10 -14.80
C THR A 385 -12.88 -20.91 -15.55
N GLY A 386 -13.36 -22.01 -14.95
CA GLY A 386 -14.34 -22.92 -15.53
C GLY A 386 -15.77 -22.49 -15.26
N LYS A 387 -16.03 -21.89 -14.10
CA LYS A 387 -17.35 -21.36 -13.70
C LYS A 387 -17.54 -19.88 -14.07
N HIS A 388 -16.50 -19.21 -14.56
CA HIS A 388 -16.53 -17.79 -14.97
C HIS A 388 -16.97 -16.86 -13.84
N GLU A 389 -16.37 -17.06 -12.67
CA GLU A 389 -16.74 -16.35 -11.46
C GLU A 389 -15.54 -16.11 -10.54
N VAL A 390 -15.71 -15.21 -9.58
CA VAL A 390 -14.80 -15.06 -8.44
C VAL A 390 -15.58 -15.31 -7.17
N ARG A 391 -15.03 -16.17 -6.31
CA ARG A 391 -15.60 -16.50 -5.00
C ARG A 391 -14.68 -16.05 -3.89
N ARG A 392 -15.29 -15.66 -2.78
CA ARG A 392 -14.63 -15.30 -1.53
C ARG A 392 -14.93 -16.33 -0.44
N TYR A 393 -13.90 -16.73 0.31
CA TYR A 393 -13.95 -17.72 1.38
C TYR A 393 -13.34 -17.12 2.64
N GLN A 394 -13.99 -17.28 3.80
CA GLN A 394 -13.28 -17.04 5.06
C GLN A 394 -12.28 -18.18 5.24
N LEU A 395 -11.00 -17.87 5.50
CA LEU A 395 -9.98 -18.91 5.56
C LEU A 395 -10.30 -19.96 6.63
N GLY A 396 -10.37 -21.24 6.23
CA GLY A 396 -10.74 -22.35 7.10
C GLY A 396 -12.24 -22.69 7.12
N GLU A 397 -13.07 -21.90 6.45
CA GLU A 397 -14.48 -22.18 6.22
C GLU A 397 -14.73 -22.75 4.81
N LYS A 398 -15.75 -23.60 4.67
CA LYS A 398 -16.14 -24.18 3.37
C LYS A 398 -17.11 -23.29 2.58
N ASN A 399 -17.85 -22.43 3.29
CA ASN A 399 -18.84 -21.58 2.65
C ASN A 399 -18.16 -20.46 1.86
N SER A 400 -18.71 -20.19 0.68
CA SER A 400 -18.20 -19.19 -0.25
C SER A 400 -19.26 -18.16 -0.59
N THR A 401 -18.85 -16.93 -0.83
CA THR A 401 -19.71 -15.88 -1.39
C THR A 401 -19.29 -15.58 -2.83
N LEU A 402 -20.24 -15.50 -3.76
CA LEU A 402 -20.00 -15.00 -5.12
C LEU A 402 -19.76 -13.48 -5.05
N VAL A 403 -18.65 -13.00 -5.60
CA VAL A 403 -18.27 -11.57 -5.55
C VAL A 403 -18.07 -10.93 -6.92
N ALA A 404 -17.94 -11.72 -7.99
CA ALA A 404 -17.93 -11.23 -9.37
C ALA A 404 -18.32 -12.36 -10.35
N GLY A 405 -18.99 -12.01 -11.46
CA GLY A 405 -19.42 -12.97 -12.48
C GLY A 405 -20.55 -13.91 -12.00
N GLY A 406 -20.45 -15.19 -12.36
CA GLY A 406 -21.41 -16.23 -11.95
C GLY A 406 -22.68 -16.32 -12.80
N ASN A 407 -22.81 -15.52 -13.85
CA ASN A 407 -23.93 -15.53 -14.80
C ASN A 407 -23.56 -16.15 -16.15
N GLY A 408 -22.69 -17.17 -16.12
CA GLY A 408 -22.14 -17.82 -17.31
C GLY A 408 -21.05 -17.00 -18.03
N SER A 409 -20.52 -17.57 -19.11
CA SER A 409 -19.55 -16.90 -19.98
C SER A 409 -20.22 -15.83 -20.82
N GLY A 410 -19.69 -14.61 -20.81
CA GLY A 410 -20.19 -13.51 -21.63
C GLY A 410 -19.48 -12.19 -21.34
N ASP A 411 -19.89 -11.12 -22.01
CA ASP A 411 -19.31 -9.78 -21.93
C ASP A 411 -20.22 -8.75 -21.22
N GLY A 412 -21.37 -9.18 -20.70
CA GLY A 412 -22.22 -8.38 -19.82
C GLY A 412 -21.48 -7.88 -18.57
N LEU A 413 -21.99 -6.82 -17.92
CA LEU A 413 -21.36 -6.26 -16.71
C LEU A 413 -21.48 -7.15 -15.47
N ASN A 414 -22.36 -8.15 -15.51
CA ASN A 414 -22.53 -9.21 -14.51
C ASN A 414 -21.91 -10.55 -14.96
N GLN A 415 -21.17 -10.57 -16.07
CA GLN A 415 -20.54 -11.76 -16.64
C GLN A 415 -19.01 -11.61 -16.71
N LEU A 416 -18.34 -12.75 -16.74
CA LEU A 416 -16.90 -12.87 -16.97
C LEU A 416 -16.68 -13.94 -18.04
N ASN A 417 -15.55 -13.92 -18.72
CA ASN A 417 -15.14 -14.91 -19.70
C ASN A 417 -13.68 -15.32 -19.46
N ARG A 418 -13.55 -16.50 -18.83
CA ARG A 418 -12.29 -17.07 -18.32
C ARG A 418 -11.47 -16.06 -17.48
N PRO A 419 -12.01 -15.59 -16.34
CA PRO A 419 -11.28 -14.68 -15.47
C PRO A 419 -9.96 -15.31 -15.01
N ARG A 420 -8.87 -14.56 -14.98
CA ARG A 420 -7.54 -15.10 -14.64
C ARG A 420 -7.04 -14.58 -13.30
N TYR A 421 -6.40 -13.42 -13.29
CA TYR A 421 -5.84 -12.81 -12.08
C TYR A 421 -6.87 -11.89 -11.44
N LEU A 422 -6.69 -11.65 -10.15
CA LEU A 422 -7.55 -10.77 -9.39
C LEU A 422 -6.73 -9.97 -8.38
N PHE A 423 -7.24 -8.79 -8.02
CA PHE A 423 -6.72 -7.94 -6.96
C PHE A 423 -7.90 -7.49 -6.10
N VAL A 424 -7.68 -7.34 -4.80
CA VAL A 424 -8.71 -6.88 -3.86
C VAL A 424 -8.16 -5.69 -3.08
N ASP A 425 -8.83 -4.54 -3.21
CA ASP A 425 -8.44 -3.34 -2.46
C ASP A 425 -9.00 -3.36 -1.02
N ARG A 426 -8.59 -2.39 -0.21
CA ARG A 426 -9.01 -2.28 1.20
C ARG A 426 -10.50 -2.07 1.40
N GLN A 427 -11.19 -1.52 0.41
CA GLN A 427 -12.64 -1.39 0.43
C GLN A 427 -13.33 -2.70 0.01
N GLN A 428 -12.56 -3.79 -0.16
CA GLN A 428 -12.99 -5.09 -0.66
C GLN A 428 -13.62 -5.01 -2.06
N ASN A 429 -13.20 -4.04 -2.87
CA ASN A 429 -13.54 -4.05 -4.29
C ASN A 429 -12.66 -5.07 -5.00
N VAL A 430 -13.26 -5.83 -5.90
CA VAL A 430 -12.61 -6.93 -6.63
C VAL A 430 -12.31 -6.48 -8.04
N TYR A 431 -11.04 -6.52 -8.41
CA TYR A 431 -10.53 -6.26 -9.75
C TYR A 431 -10.23 -7.61 -10.38
N VAL A 432 -10.68 -7.83 -11.62
CA VAL A 432 -10.56 -9.12 -12.29
C VAL A 432 -10.06 -8.91 -13.71
N SER A 433 -9.02 -9.64 -14.11
CA SER A 433 -8.66 -9.73 -15.52
C SER A 433 -9.61 -10.68 -16.24
N ASP A 434 -10.50 -10.08 -17.02
CA ASP A 434 -11.53 -10.76 -17.81
C ASP A 434 -10.95 -11.12 -19.18
N ARG A 435 -10.03 -12.10 -19.13
CA ARG A 435 -9.04 -12.41 -20.17
C ARG A 435 -9.62 -12.44 -21.58
N ASN A 436 -10.68 -13.20 -21.79
CA ASN A 436 -11.23 -13.41 -23.13
C ASN A 436 -12.05 -12.22 -23.63
N ASN A 437 -12.53 -11.37 -22.73
CA ASN A 437 -13.21 -10.12 -23.09
C ASN A 437 -12.24 -8.94 -23.21
N GLN A 438 -10.92 -9.19 -23.14
CA GLN A 438 -9.88 -8.20 -23.40
C GLN A 438 -10.01 -6.95 -22.52
N ARG A 439 -10.37 -7.16 -21.24
CA ARG A 439 -10.67 -6.07 -20.31
C ARG A 439 -10.28 -6.41 -18.88
N VAL A 440 -10.19 -5.38 -18.04
CA VAL A 440 -10.16 -5.50 -16.59
C VAL A 440 -11.43 -4.88 -16.03
N MET A 441 -12.09 -5.61 -15.15
CA MET A 441 -13.36 -5.21 -14.55
C MET A 441 -13.18 -4.99 -13.04
N LYS A 442 -13.87 -3.99 -12.48
CA LYS A 442 -13.96 -3.72 -11.03
C LYS A 442 -15.38 -3.94 -10.54
N TRP A 443 -15.55 -4.74 -9.50
CA TRP A 443 -16.78 -4.86 -8.71
C TRP A 443 -16.59 -4.16 -7.38
N ASN A 444 -17.53 -3.30 -7.01
CA ASN A 444 -17.56 -2.76 -5.66
C ASN A 444 -18.21 -3.78 -4.72
N LYS A 445 -17.84 -3.78 -3.44
CA LYS A 445 -18.41 -4.70 -2.45
C LYS A 445 -19.94 -4.62 -2.46
N GLY A 446 -20.59 -5.77 -2.65
CA GLY A 446 -22.05 -5.90 -2.61
C GLY A 446 -22.79 -5.56 -3.92
N THR A 447 -22.09 -5.17 -5.00
CA THR A 447 -22.74 -4.93 -6.30
C THR A 447 -22.96 -6.23 -7.06
N LYS A 448 -23.99 -6.25 -7.92
CA LYS A 448 -24.28 -7.38 -8.83
C LYS A 448 -23.57 -7.25 -10.18
N GLU A 449 -23.20 -6.03 -10.54
CA GLU A 449 -22.52 -5.67 -11.77
C GLU A 449 -21.21 -4.97 -11.46
N GLY A 450 -20.24 -5.15 -12.36
CA GLY A 450 -18.96 -4.49 -12.34
C GLY A 450 -18.92 -3.36 -13.37
N ARG A 451 -17.76 -2.73 -13.48
CA ARG A 451 -17.47 -1.73 -14.50
C ARG A 451 -16.14 -2.02 -15.18
N VAL A 452 -16.06 -1.74 -16.47
CA VAL A 452 -14.80 -1.80 -17.21
C VAL A 452 -13.91 -0.65 -16.73
N ILE A 453 -12.69 -0.96 -16.32
CA ILE A 453 -11.71 0.04 -15.88
C ILE A 453 -10.45 0.09 -16.76
N ALA A 454 -10.25 -0.91 -17.61
CA ALA A 454 -9.22 -0.92 -18.65
C ALA A 454 -9.62 -1.87 -19.79
N GLY A 455 -9.22 -1.55 -21.02
CA GLY A 455 -9.56 -2.33 -22.20
C GLY A 455 -11.05 -2.28 -22.57
N GLY A 456 -11.56 -3.38 -23.13
CA GLY A 456 -12.98 -3.52 -23.50
C GLY A 456 -13.37 -2.89 -24.84
N GLN A 457 -12.40 -2.51 -25.66
CA GLN A 457 -12.60 -1.98 -27.02
C GLN A 457 -12.17 -2.99 -28.10
N GLY A 458 -12.36 -4.28 -27.81
CA GLY A 458 -11.84 -5.39 -28.62
C GLY A 458 -10.35 -5.63 -28.40
N GLU A 459 -9.84 -6.66 -29.06
CA GLU A 459 -8.39 -6.95 -29.10
C GLU A 459 -7.67 -5.97 -30.02
N GLY A 460 -6.46 -5.57 -29.63
CA GLY A 460 -5.62 -4.70 -30.44
C GLY A 460 -4.50 -4.03 -29.63
N THR A 461 -3.70 -3.22 -30.31
CA THR A 461 -2.49 -2.58 -29.77
C THR A 461 -2.69 -1.13 -29.34
N ALA A 462 -3.89 -0.55 -29.58
CA ALA A 462 -4.19 0.81 -29.15
C ALA A 462 -4.06 0.96 -27.63
N LEU A 463 -3.86 2.18 -27.13
CA LEU A 463 -3.75 2.44 -25.69
C LEU A 463 -5.08 2.27 -24.94
N THR A 464 -6.20 2.13 -25.66
CA THR A 464 -7.53 1.80 -25.14
C THR A 464 -7.84 0.31 -25.20
N GLN A 465 -6.99 -0.49 -25.84
CA GLN A 465 -7.18 -1.91 -26.08
C GLN A 465 -6.18 -2.76 -25.30
N LEU A 466 -6.57 -3.99 -25.03
CA LEU A 466 -5.74 -5.03 -24.44
C LEU A 466 -5.81 -6.28 -25.33
N TYR A 467 -4.80 -7.14 -25.26
CA TYR A 467 -4.81 -8.45 -25.88
C TYR A 467 -4.32 -9.51 -24.88
N TYR A 468 -5.31 -10.21 -24.33
CA TYR A 468 -5.27 -11.08 -23.17
C TYR A 468 -4.73 -10.38 -21.93
N ALA A 469 -5.64 -9.74 -21.19
CA ALA A 469 -5.35 -9.23 -19.85
C ALA A 469 -5.01 -10.40 -18.91
N TYR A 470 -3.78 -10.42 -18.38
CA TYR A 470 -3.29 -11.45 -17.45
C TYR A 470 -3.08 -10.86 -16.04
N GLY A 471 -1.84 -10.82 -15.53
CA GLY A 471 -1.52 -10.29 -14.21
C GLY A 471 -2.01 -8.86 -14.06
N ILE A 472 -2.60 -8.57 -12.91
CA ILE A 472 -3.04 -7.23 -12.54
C ILE A 472 -2.52 -6.87 -11.16
N PHE A 473 -2.27 -5.59 -10.94
CA PHE A 473 -1.94 -5.02 -9.64
C PHE A 473 -2.59 -3.64 -9.55
N VAL A 474 -3.13 -3.30 -8.39
CA VAL A 474 -3.66 -1.96 -8.14
C VAL A 474 -2.87 -1.37 -6.99
N ASP A 475 -2.31 -0.20 -7.22
CA ASP A 475 -1.56 0.52 -6.22
C ASP A 475 -2.48 1.24 -5.24
N ILE A 476 -1.93 1.82 -4.17
CA ILE A 476 -2.77 2.48 -3.15
C ILE A 476 -3.43 3.77 -3.64
N LEU A 477 -2.99 4.31 -4.78
CA LEU A 477 -3.58 5.47 -5.44
C LEU A 477 -4.72 5.07 -6.38
N GLY A 478 -5.02 3.77 -6.50
CA GLY A 478 -6.03 3.25 -7.41
C GLY A 478 -5.54 3.12 -8.85
N THR A 479 -4.23 3.23 -9.08
CA THR A 479 -3.62 3.02 -10.39
C THR A 479 -3.57 1.52 -10.69
N LEU A 480 -4.18 1.13 -11.80
CA LEU A 480 -4.18 -0.24 -12.29
C LEU A 480 -2.97 -0.49 -13.21
N TYR A 481 -2.28 -1.59 -12.97
CA TYR A 481 -1.22 -2.14 -13.81
C TYR A 481 -1.69 -3.46 -14.40
N VAL A 482 -1.48 -3.67 -15.69
CA VAL A 482 -1.97 -4.85 -16.43
C VAL A 482 -0.86 -5.42 -17.29
N ALA A 483 -0.66 -6.74 -17.19
CA ALA A 483 0.08 -7.51 -18.17
C ALA A 483 -0.77 -7.66 -19.45
N ASP A 484 -0.43 -6.87 -20.47
CA ASP A 484 -1.06 -6.94 -21.79
C ASP A 484 -0.31 -7.98 -22.64
N SER A 485 -0.69 -9.24 -22.42
CA SER A 485 0.17 -10.40 -22.61
C SER A 485 0.62 -10.63 -24.05
N LEU A 486 -0.30 -10.58 -25.00
CA LEU A 486 -0.02 -10.80 -26.42
C LEU A 486 0.43 -9.52 -27.15
N ASN A 487 0.33 -8.37 -26.48
CA ASN A 487 0.98 -7.15 -26.94
C ASN A 487 2.38 -6.96 -26.34
N HIS A 488 2.87 -7.92 -25.54
CA HIS A 488 4.23 -7.95 -24.99
C HIS A 488 4.61 -6.67 -24.23
N ARG A 489 3.67 -6.13 -23.44
CA ARG A 489 3.85 -4.87 -22.71
C ARG A 489 3.13 -4.88 -21.36
N VAL A 490 3.62 -4.06 -20.43
CA VAL A 490 2.90 -3.74 -19.20
C VAL A 490 2.28 -2.35 -19.35
N MET A 491 0.99 -2.27 -19.09
CA MET A 491 0.19 -1.06 -19.25
C MET A 491 -0.27 -0.55 -17.88
N ARG A 492 -0.42 0.77 -17.76
CA ARG A 492 -0.88 1.47 -16.56
C ARG A 492 -2.09 2.35 -16.86
N TRP A 493 -3.11 2.31 -16.01
CA TRP A 493 -4.27 3.21 -16.00
C TRP A 493 -4.37 3.92 -14.64
N THR A 494 -4.29 5.24 -14.66
CA THR A 494 -4.51 6.08 -13.45
C THR A 494 -5.99 6.34 -13.27
N GLN A 495 -6.44 6.46 -12.01
CA GLN A 495 -7.81 6.85 -11.69
C GLN A 495 -8.17 8.24 -12.29
N GLY A 496 -9.36 8.37 -12.89
CA GLY A 496 -9.84 9.59 -13.56
C GLY A 496 -10.49 9.28 -14.92
N ASP A 497 -10.96 10.29 -15.65
CA ASP A 497 -11.65 10.14 -16.96
C ASP A 497 -10.73 9.68 -18.12
N LYS A 498 -9.49 9.26 -17.82
CA LYS A 498 -8.57 8.74 -18.84
C LYS A 498 -9.08 7.39 -19.34
N LYS A 499 -9.65 7.39 -20.54
CA LYS A 499 -10.10 6.18 -21.24
C LYS A 499 -8.97 5.33 -21.85
N GLN A 500 -7.72 5.81 -21.78
CA GLN A 500 -6.55 5.13 -22.36
C GLN A 500 -5.44 4.97 -21.31
N GLY A 501 -4.67 3.88 -21.45
CA GLY A 501 -3.52 3.58 -20.60
C GLY A 501 -2.21 4.12 -21.16
N THR A 502 -1.14 3.85 -20.43
CA THR A 502 0.24 4.17 -20.83
C THR A 502 1.10 2.93 -20.71
N VAL A 503 1.95 2.67 -21.70
CA VAL A 503 3.00 1.64 -21.61
C VAL A 503 4.04 2.08 -20.58
N ILE A 504 4.37 1.20 -19.63
CA ILE A 504 5.43 1.49 -18.63
C ILE A 504 6.72 0.72 -18.89
N VAL A 505 6.63 -0.52 -19.39
CA VAL A 505 7.75 -1.36 -19.85
C VAL A 505 7.29 -2.29 -20.97
N GLY A 506 8.21 -2.71 -21.84
CA GLY A 506 7.91 -3.56 -23.00
C GLY A 506 7.32 -2.79 -24.18
N GLY A 507 6.63 -3.48 -25.09
CA GLY A 507 6.10 -2.89 -26.33
C GLY A 507 7.11 -2.80 -27.48
N HIS A 508 8.28 -3.43 -27.34
CA HIS A 508 9.33 -3.50 -28.37
C HIS A 508 9.27 -4.80 -29.20
N GLY A 509 8.05 -5.32 -29.40
CA GLY A 509 7.81 -6.60 -30.05
C GLY A 509 8.10 -7.81 -29.17
N GLN A 510 7.73 -8.98 -29.69
CA GLN A 510 8.04 -10.27 -29.08
C GLN A 510 9.56 -10.53 -29.15
N GLY A 511 10.17 -10.96 -28.05
CA GLY A 511 11.59 -11.32 -28.03
C GLY A 511 12.14 -11.64 -26.66
N ALA A 512 13.45 -11.88 -26.58
CA ALA A 512 14.17 -12.25 -25.35
C ALA A 512 15.13 -11.16 -24.85
N GLY A 513 15.20 -10.00 -25.51
CA GLY A 513 15.97 -8.84 -25.06
C GLY A 513 15.53 -8.33 -23.68
N ALA A 514 16.36 -7.50 -23.04
CA ALA A 514 16.08 -6.96 -21.70
C ALA A 514 14.86 -6.01 -21.66
N ASN A 515 14.45 -5.46 -22.80
CA ASN A 515 13.26 -4.62 -22.96
C ASN A 515 12.14 -5.32 -23.75
N GLN A 516 12.27 -6.63 -23.99
CA GLN A 516 11.29 -7.43 -24.73
C GLN A 516 10.70 -8.52 -23.83
N PHE A 517 9.50 -8.95 -24.21
CA PHE A 517 8.79 -10.04 -23.55
C PHE A 517 8.28 -11.04 -24.59
N ASN A 518 8.00 -12.25 -24.13
CA ASN A 518 7.31 -13.28 -24.90
C ASN A 518 6.21 -13.90 -24.03
N CYS A 519 4.96 -13.43 -24.24
CA CYS A 519 3.78 -13.79 -23.45
C CYS A 519 3.93 -13.55 -21.94
N LEU A 520 4.00 -12.29 -21.50
CA LEU A 520 4.05 -11.99 -20.07
C LEU A 520 2.79 -12.47 -19.32
N ARG A 521 2.94 -12.97 -18.10
CA ARG A 521 1.85 -13.54 -17.29
C ARG A 521 1.62 -12.74 -16.01
N GLY A 522 2.09 -13.23 -14.87
CA GLY A 522 1.99 -12.55 -13.59
C GLY A 522 2.89 -11.31 -13.53
N LEU A 523 2.47 -10.34 -12.75
CA LEU A 523 3.28 -9.20 -12.34
C LEU A 523 3.09 -8.96 -10.84
N SER A 524 4.10 -8.40 -10.20
CA SER A 524 4.05 -7.95 -8.80
C SER A 524 5.04 -6.82 -8.62
N PHE A 525 4.86 -6.05 -7.56
CA PHE A 525 5.84 -5.05 -7.17
C PHE A 525 6.45 -5.41 -5.81
N ASP A 526 7.66 -4.93 -5.54
CA ASP A 526 8.21 -4.89 -4.18
C ASP A 526 7.85 -3.58 -3.46
N ARG A 527 8.12 -3.51 -2.15
CA ARG A 527 7.90 -2.30 -1.34
C ARG A 527 8.58 -1.02 -1.87
N HIS A 528 9.66 -1.15 -2.65
CA HIS A 528 10.38 -0.01 -3.22
C HIS A 528 9.75 0.46 -4.53
N GLY A 529 8.75 -0.26 -5.06
CA GLY A 529 8.09 0.03 -6.31
C GLY A 529 8.77 -0.55 -7.55
N ASN A 530 9.74 -1.45 -7.37
CA ASN A 530 10.32 -2.18 -8.50
C ASN A 530 9.30 -3.18 -9.05
N LEU A 531 9.18 -3.23 -10.37
CA LEU A 531 8.25 -4.10 -11.07
C LEU A 531 8.91 -5.45 -11.38
N TYR A 532 8.22 -6.54 -11.07
CA TYR A 532 8.61 -7.91 -11.40
C TYR A 532 7.58 -8.49 -12.38
N VAL A 533 8.06 -9.07 -13.48
CA VAL A 533 7.21 -9.61 -14.55
C VAL A 533 7.64 -11.03 -14.89
N VAL A 534 6.69 -11.95 -14.89
CA VAL A 534 6.88 -13.31 -15.43
C VAL A 534 6.84 -13.25 -16.95
N ASP A 535 7.93 -13.66 -17.57
CA ASP A 535 8.14 -13.72 -19.01
C ASP A 535 8.12 -15.20 -19.43
N GLU A 536 6.91 -15.76 -19.54
CA GLU A 536 6.63 -17.21 -19.54
C GLU A 536 7.39 -17.97 -20.62
N ASN A 537 7.30 -17.55 -21.89
CA ASN A 537 7.91 -18.26 -23.00
C ASN A 537 9.42 -18.06 -23.07
N ASN A 538 9.95 -17.06 -22.35
CA ASN A 538 11.39 -16.92 -22.14
C ASN A 538 11.85 -17.60 -20.86
N HIS A 539 10.96 -18.30 -20.14
CA HIS A 539 11.28 -19.11 -18.97
C HIS A 539 12.02 -18.33 -17.88
N ARG A 540 11.60 -17.08 -17.64
CA ARG A 540 12.28 -16.17 -16.72
C ARG A 540 11.35 -15.21 -16.00
N VAL A 541 11.88 -14.56 -14.98
CA VAL A 541 11.29 -13.38 -14.34
C VAL A 541 12.25 -12.20 -14.48
N GLN A 542 11.73 -11.06 -14.92
CA GLN A 542 12.50 -9.82 -15.06
C GLN A 542 12.08 -8.79 -14.01
N ARG A 543 13.06 -8.08 -13.44
CA ARG A 543 12.89 -6.93 -12.54
C ARG A 543 13.22 -5.64 -13.27
N PHE A 544 12.36 -4.64 -13.14
CA PHE A 544 12.56 -3.28 -13.64
C PHE A 544 12.58 -2.33 -12.44
N SER A 545 13.69 -1.63 -12.25
CA SER A 545 13.82 -0.68 -11.14
C SER A 545 12.98 0.56 -11.39
N ILE A 546 12.32 1.08 -10.36
CA ILE A 546 11.70 2.40 -10.43
C ILE A 546 12.79 3.48 -10.55
N LYS A 547 12.53 4.55 -11.30
CA LYS A 547 13.44 5.68 -11.51
C LYS A 547 13.07 6.88 -10.66
#